data_AF-A0A5P0JLM3-F1
#
_entry.id   AF-A0A5P0JLM3-F1
#
_cell.length_a   1.000
_cell.length_b   1.000
_cell.length_c   1.000
_cell.angle_alpha   90.00
_cell.angle_beta   90.00
_cell.angle_gamma   90.00
#
_symmetry.space_group_name_H-M   'P 1'
#
loop_
_entity.id
_entity.type
_entity.pdbx_description
1 polymer ?
#
loop_
_entity_poly.entity_id
_entity_poly.type
_entity_poly.pdbx_seq_one_letter_code
_entity_poly.pdbx_strand_id
1 'polypeptide(L)'
;VHKPWLQTLFLALPLFVRKRIAARMRANSKEANSSKSLAIMDVNQNAVVSAMEKHQVQWLIHGHTHRPAVHELIANQQPAFRVVLGAWHTEGSMVKVTADDVELIHFPF
;
A
#
# COMPACT_ATOMS: atom_id res chain seq x y z
N VAL A 1 -7.55 11.08 -5.84
CA VAL A 1 -7.34 11.98 -7.01
C VAL A 1 -7.65 11.19 -8.27
N HIS A 2 -8.93 11.02 -8.62
CA HIS A 2 -9.36 10.23 -9.78
C HIS A 2 -10.24 11.04 -10.75
N LYS A 3 -10.16 12.37 -10.69
CA LYS A 3 -10.86 13.24 -11.65
C LYS A 3 -9.92 13.51 -12.84
N PRO A 4 -10.18 12.97 -14.04
CA PRO A 4 -9.25 13.08 -15.17
C PRO A 4 -8.98 14.53 -15.57
N TRP A 5 -10.01 15.38 -15.58
CA TRP A 5 -9.86 16.80 -15.91
C TRP A 5 -8.89 17.55 -14.99
N LEU A 6 -8.85 17.19 -13.71
CA LEU A 6 -7.96 17.81 -12.74
C LEU A 6 -6.50 17.38 -12.96
N GLN A 7 -6.29 16.13 -13.36
CA GLN A 7 -4.97 15.64 -13.73
C GLN A 7 -4.47 16.35 -15.00
N THR A 8 -5.32 16.48 -16.02
CA THR A 8 -5.00 17.24 -17.25
C THR A 8 -4.63 18.68 -16.94
N LEU A 9 -5.42 19.37 -16.13
CA LEU A 9 -5.13 20.75 -15.74
C LEU A 9 -3.80 20.86 -14.98
N PHE A 10 -3.54 19.97 -14.03
CA PHE A 10 -2.27 19.97 -13.30
C PHE A 10 -1.08 19.71 -14.21
N LEU A 11 -1.20 18.76 -15.15
CA LEU A 11 -0.14 18.41 -16.09
C LEU A 11 0.14 19.49 -17.13
N ALA A 12 -0.85 20.33 -17.46
CA ALA A 12 -0.69 21.50 -18.32
C ALA A 12 0.13 22.63 -17.68
N LEU A 13 0.34 22.62 -16.36
CA LEU A 13 1.14 23.64 -15.68
C LEU A 13 2.64 23.49 -16.00
N PRO A 14 3.39 24.60 -16.10
CA PRO A 14 4.84 24.58 -16.21
C PRO A 14 5.49 23.73 -15.11
N LEU A 15 6.59 23.05 -15.43
CA LEU A 15 7.24 22.10 -14.52
C LEU A 15 7.60 22.74 -13.17
N PHE A 16 8.06 23.99 -13.16
CA PHE A 16 8.42 24.69 -11.92
C PHE A 16 7.21 24.88 -10.99
N VAL A 17 6.03 25.13 -11.54
CA VAL A 17 4.77 25.26 -10.79
C VAL A 17 4.40 23.92 -10.18
N ARG A 18 4.42 22.83 -10.98
CA ARG A 18 4.15 21.47 -10.48
C ARG A 18 5.09 21.07 -9.35
N LYS A 19 6.40 21.37 -9.48
CA LYS A 19 7.40 21.12 -8.43
C LYS A 19 7.08 21.88 -7.15
N ARG A 20 6.71 23.17 -7.24
CA ARG A 20 6.33 24.00 -6.09
C ARG A 20 5.09 23.47 -5.38
N ILE A 21 4.05 23.08 -6.13
CA ILE A 21 2.83 22.47 -5.58
C ILE A 21 3.18 21.17 -4.85
N ALA A 22 3.93 20.28 -5.51
CA ALA A 22 4.29 18.98 -4.94
C ALA A 22 5.17 19.12 -3.67
N ALA A 23 6.10 20.08 -3.64
CA ALA A 23 6.91 20.36 -2.47
C ALA A 23 6.06 20.80 -1.27
N ARG A 24 5.12 21.73 -1.48
CA ARG A 24 4.21 22.19 -0.43
C ARG A 24 3.32 21.05 0.08
N MET A 25 2.76 20.25 -0.83
CA MET A 25 1.93 19.10 -0.46
C MET A 25 2.71 18.05 0.35
N ARG A 26 3.97 17.75 -0.04
CA ARG A 26 4.83 16.82 0.70
C ARG A 26 5.19 17.33 2.10
N ALA A 27 5.50 18.61 2.23
CA ALA A 27 5.79 19.22 3.53
C ALA A 27 4.60 19.08 4.48
N ASN A 28 3.41 19.48 4.03
CA ASN A 28 2.18 19.35 4.82
C ASN A 28 1.85 17.89 5.17
N SER A 29 2.07 16.95 4.24
CA SER A 29 1.84 15.53 4.51
C SER A 29 2.82 14.97 5.53
N LYS A 30 4.09 15.39 5.50
CA LYS A 30 5.11 14.96 6.46
C LYS A 30 4.77 15.46 7.86
N GLU A 31 4.36 16.72 7.97
CA GLU A 31 3.88 17.31 9.22
C GLU A 31 2.64 16.57 9.75
N ALA A 32 1.61 16.40 8.93
CA ALA A 32 0.38 15.70 9.31
C ALA A 32 0.56 14.22 9.67
N ASN A 33 1.56 13.54 9.11
CA ASN A 33 1.85 12.14 9.45
C ASN A 33 2.67 12.01 10.73
N SER A 34 3.40 13.05 11.17
CA SER A 34 4.16 13.02 12.43
C SER A 34 3.28 12.95 13.68
N SER A 35 2.01 13.38 13.59
CA SER A 35 1.05 13.40 14.69
C SER A 35 0.06 12.23 14.69
N LYS A 36 0.05 11.38 13.66
CA LYS A 36 -0.85 10.23 13.58
C LYS A 36 -0.24 9.01 14.25
N SER A 37 -1.02 8.36 15.13
CA SER A 37 -0.58 7.10 15.72
C SER A 37 -0.42 6.03 14.64
N LEU A 38 0.59 5.19 14.82
CA LEU A 38 0.84 4.02 13.97
C LEU A 38 -0.43 3.18 13.78
N ALA A 39 -1.25 2.99 14.81
CA ALA A 39 -2.46 2.17 14.75
C ALA A 39 -3.52 2.66 13.73
N ILE A 40 -3.60 3.96 13.43
CA ILE A 40 -4.57 4.52 12.47
C ILE A 40 -4.16 4.27 11.00
N MET A 41 -2.91 3.87 10.76
CA MET A 41 -2.34 3.73 9.41
C MET A 41 -2.39 2.30 8.84
N ASP A 42 -2.97 1.35 9.56
CA ASP A 42 -3.19 0.00 9.00
C ASP A 42 -4.47 -0.06 8.15
N VAL A 43 -4.61 -1.15 7.40
CA VAL A 43 -5.83 -1.41 6.63
C VAL A 43 -6.99 -1.77 7.55
N ASN A 44 -8.20 -1.45 7.10
CA ASN A 44 -9.43 -1.92 7.73
C ASN A 44 -9.68 -3.38 7.35
N GLN A 45 -9.83 -4.26 8.34
CA GLN A 45 -10.04 -5.71 8.13
C GLN A 45 -11.30 -6.02 7.29
N ASN A 46 -12.39 -5.27 7.48
CA ASN A 46 -13.62 -5.49 6.70
C ASN A 46 -13.41 -5.13 5.22
N ALA A 47 -12.59 -4.12 4.94
CA ALA A 47 -12.25 -3.75 3.57
C ALA A 47 -11.39 -4.83 2.88
N VAL A 48 -10.48 -5.46 3.63
CA VAL A 48 -9.70 -6.63 3.15
C VAL A 48 -10.63 -7.77 2.79
N VAL A 49 -11.48 -8.22 3.73
CA VAL A 49 -12.42 -9.33 3.51
C VAL A 49 -13.34 -9.02 2.33
N SER A 50 -13.95 -7.83 2.31
CA SER A 50 -14.85 -7.42 1.21
C SER A 50 -14.16 -7.44 -0.15
N ALA A 51 -12.89 -7.02 -0.23
CA ALA A 51 -12.14 -7.06 -1.48
C ALA A 51 -11.83 -8.49 -1.91
N MET A 52 -11.41 -9.36 -0.99
CA MET A 52 -11.11 -10.76 -1.27
C MET A 52 -12.36 -11.54 -1.69
N GLU A 53 -13.49 -11.29 -1.04
CA GLU A 53 -14.77 -11.91 -1.38
C GLU A 53 -15.32 -11.40 -2.70
N LYS A 54 -15.25 -10.09 -2.96
CA LYS A 54 -15.66 -9.53 -4.26
C LYS A 54 -14.90 -10.17 -5.43
N HIS A 55 -13.62 -10.47 -5.25
CA HIS A 55 -12.77 -11.06 -6.27
C HIS A 55 -12.68 -12.59 -6.18
N GLN A 56 -13.35 -13.21 -5.21
CA GLN A 56 -13.36 -14.67 -4.99
C GLN A 56 -11.94 -15.26 -4.88
N VAL A 57 -11.07 -14.61 -4.09
CA VAL A 57 -9.68 -15.01 -3.87
C VAL A 57 -9.38 -15.35 -2.41
N GLN A 58 -8.46 -16.29 -2.18
CA GLN A 58 -7.96 -16.65 -0.85
C GLN A 58 -6.60 -16.01 -0.51
N TRP A 59 -5.97 -15.34 -1.47
CA TRP A 59 -4.68 -14.68 -1.30
C TRP A 59 -4.76 -13.22 -1.73
N LEU A 60 -4.32 -12.31 -0.87
CA LEU A 60 -4.18 -10.90 -1.14
C LEU A 60 -2.74 -10.47 -0.88
N ILE A 61 -2.07 -9.91 -1.88
CA ILE A 61 -0.74 -9.31 -1.74
C ILE A 61 -0.86 -7.80 -1.91
N HIS A 62 -0.40 -7.00 -0.94
CA HIS A 62 -0.42 -5.54 -1.03
C HIS A 62 0.77 -4.87 -0.33
N GLY A 63 1.02 -3.60 -0.63
CA GLY A 63 2.02 -2.78 0.06
C GLY A 63 1.38 -1.64 0.86
N HIS A 64 1.94 -0.44 0.77
CA HIS A 64 1.41 0.83 1.28
C HIS A 64 1.40 1.03 2.81
N THR A 65 1.17 0.00 3.63
CA THR A 65 1.20 0.13 5.10
C THR A 65 2.61 0.08 5.68
N HIS A 66 3.60 -0.41 4.91
CA HIS A 66 5.01 -0.56 5.33
C HIS A 66 5.16 -1.50 6.55
N ARG A 67 4.28 -2.50 6.67
CA ARG A 67 4.26 -3.49 7.76
C ARG A 67 4.41 -4.90 7.21
N PRO A 68 5.64 -5.35 6.89
CA PRO A 68 5.85 -6.65 6.30
C PRO A 68 5.33 -7.76 7.22
N ALA A 69 4.35 -8.53 6.74
CA ALA A 69 3.74 -9.63 7.49
C ALA A 69 2.89 -10.52 6.58
N VAL A 70 2.67 -11.76 7.01
CA VAL A 70 1.63 -12.65 6.49
C VAL A 70 0.55 -12.76 7.55
N HIS A 71 -0.67 -12.35 7.21
CA HIS A 71 -1.82 -12.41 8.11
C HIS A 71 -2.79 -13.49 7.64
N GLU A 72 -3.17 -14.39 8.52
CA GLU A 72 -4.27 -15.33 8.29
C GLU A 72 -5.61 -14.67 8.64
N LEU A 73 -6.64 -14.97 7.84
CA LEU A 73 -8.02 -14.51 8.03
C LEU A 73 -9.00 -15.48 7.36
N ILE A 74 -10.30 -15.18 7.46
CA ILE A 74 -11.36 -15.91 6.75
C ILE A 74 -11.95 -15.01 5.66
N ALA A 75 -12.01 -15.52 4.44
CA ALA A 75 -12.72 -14.92 3.31
C ALA A 75 -13.38 -16.03 2.48
N ASN A 76 -14.55 -15.77 1.91
CA ASN A 76 -15.32 -16.78 1.18
C ASN A 76 -15.59 -18.03 2.03
N GLN A 77 -15.76 -17.84 3.35
CA GLN A 77 -15.97 -18.92 4.33
C GLN A 77 -14.82 -19.95 4.40
N GLN A 78 -13.63 -19.60 3.92
CA GLN A 78 -12.44 -20.46 3.92
C GLN A 78 -11.21 -19.71 4.47
N PRO A 79 -10.19 -20.43 4.97
CA PRO A 79 -8.90 -19.83 5.31
C PRO A 79 -8.32 -19.03 4.14
N ALA A 80 -7.81 -17.85 4.46
CA ALA A 80 -7.30 -16.88 3.51
C ALA A 80 -6.09 -16.14 4.10
N PHE A 81 -5.27 -15.58 3.22
CA PHE A 81 -3.99 -14.97 3.58
C PHE A 81 -3.84 -13.59 2.98
N ARG A 82 -3.38 -12.65 3.79
CA ARG A 82 -2.98 -11.30 3.39
C ARG A 82 -1.49 -11.13 3.61
N VAL A 83 -0.74 -11.01 2.52
CA VAL A 83 0.71 -10.77 2.52
C VAL A 83 0.96 -9.29 2.29
N VAL A 84 1.73 -8.68 3.19
CA VAL A 84 2.06 -7.26 3.15
C VAL A 84 3.53 -7.09 2.80
N LEU A 85 3.84 -6.31 1.75
CA LEU A 85 5.22 -5.98 1.39
C LEU A 85 5.83 -4.95 2.37
N GLY A 86 7.12 -5.14 2.65
CA GLY A 86 7.94 -4.14 3.32
C GLY A 86 8.30 -2.99 2.37
N ALA A 87 8.52 -1.81 2.93
CA ALA A 87 9.07 -0.69 2.18
C ALA A 87 10.60 -0.69 2.23
N TRP A 88 11.22 -0.21 1.16
CA TRP A 88 12.67 -0.25 0.98
C TRP A 88 13.34 0.92 1.69
N HIS A 89 13.26 0.95 3.03
CA HIS A 89 13.88 1.99 3.83
C HIS A 89 15.36 1.71 4.10
N THR A 90 15.67 0.49 4.57
CA THR A 90 17.03 0.06 4.95
C THR A 90 17.50 -1.18 4.19
N GLU A 91 16.57 -1.95 3.65
CA GLU A 91 16.79 -3.18 2.89
C GLU A 91 15.68 -3.33 1.84
N GLY A 92 15.89 -4.18 0.84
CA GLY A 92 14.87 -4.57 -0.11
C GLY A 92 13.86 -5.54 0.50
N SER A 93 12.64 -5.54 -0.04
CA SER A 93 11.57 -6.46 0.34
C SER A 93 10.83 -6.92 -0.91
N MET A 94 10.56 -8.21 -1.02
CA MET A 94 9.79 -8.81 -2.12
C MET A 94 8.92 -9.96 -1.63
N VAL A 95 7.86 -10.26 -2.39
CA VAL A 95 7.09 -11.50 -2.22
C VAL A 95 7.40 -12.39 -3.41
N LYS A 96 7.82 -13.62 -3.13
CA LYS A 96 8.08 -14.67 -4.12
C LYS A 96 6.95 -15.69 -4.03
N VAL A 97 6.30 -15.95 -5.16
CA VAL A 97 5.23 -16.94 -5.28
C VAL A 97 5.73 -18.06 -6.19
N THR A 98 5.68 -19.29 -5.71
CA THR A 98 6.02 -20.49 -6.48
C THR A 98 4.80 -21.40 -6.61
N ALA A 99 4.98 -22.59 -7.18
CA ALA A 99 3.92 -23.61 -7.19
C ALA A 99 3.67 -24.20 -5.79
N ASP A 100 4.68 -24.14 -4.91
CA ASP A 100 4.66 -24.82 -3.62
C ASP A 100 4.39 -23.86 -2.46
N ASP A 101 4.81 -22.59 -2.58
CA ASP A 101 4.80 -21.63 -1.47
C ASP A 101 4.66 -20.15 -1.85
N VAL A 102 4.45 -19.33 -0.81
CA VAL A 102 4.48 -17.86 -0.84
C VAL A 102 5.43 -17.37 0.24
N GLU A 103 6.53 -16.76 -0.17
CA GLU A 103 7.61 -16.29 0.72
C GLU A 103 7.70 -14.76 0.73
N LEU A 104 7.74 -14.17 1.93
CA LEU A 104 8.09 -12.76 2.11
C LEU A 104 9.58 -12.65 2.44
N ILE A 105 10.36 -12.07 1.52
CA ILE A 105 11.82 -12.06 1.57
C ILE A 105 12.33 -10.63 1.77
N HIS A 106 13.30 -10.47 2.68
CA HIS A 106 14.09 -9.25 2.86
C HIS A 106 15.52 -9.50 2.36
N PHE A 107 16.13 -8.51 1.72
CA PHE A 107 17.46 -8.65 1.09
C PHE A 107 18.25 -7.34 1.13
N PRO A 108 19.59 -7.36 1.20
CA PRO A 108 20.42 -6.15 1.16
C PRO A 108 20.34 -5.46 -0.22
N PHE A 109 20.64 -4.15 -0.26
CA PHE A 109 20.68 -3.37 -1.51
C PHE A 109 21.77 -3.79 -2.48
#